data_AF-A0A1V3N5B5-F1
#
_entry.id   AF-A0A1V3N5B5-F1
#
_cell.length_a   1.000
_cell.length_b   1.000
_cell.length_c   1.000
_cell.angle_alpha   90.00
_cell.angle_beta   90.00
_cell.angle_gamma   90.00
#
_symmetry.space_group_name_H-M   'P 1'
#
loop_
_entity.id
_entity.type
_entity.pdbx_description
1 polymer ?
#
loop_
_entity_poly.entity_id
_entity_poly.type
_entity_poly.pdbx_seq_one_letter_code
_entity_poly.pdbx_strand_id
1 'polypeptide(L)'
;MLHKLICLENLQIGTVHFSAFVVNLDGGTTGFALFINQENDPIFIFRKEKKNEVSFHVNEDQFFWIVRNSQFTAGERQSFFAEFVEFLRLMEDKVSNYVFKHEKLVRFTNSRDIVRYKYLYLTGELN
;
A
#
# COMPACT_ATOMS: atom_id res chain seq x y z
N MET A 1 -18.15 0.21 -4.89
CA MET A 1 -17.83 -0.83 -3.91
C MET A 1 -16.67 -1.67 -4.41
N LEU A 2 -15.63 -1.82 -3.58
CA LEU A 2 -14.48 -2.66 -3.89
C LEU A 2 -14.77 -4.09 -3.41
N HIS A 3 -14.51 -5.09 -4.26
CA HIS A 3 -14.67 -6.50 -3.91
C HIS A 3 -13.33 -7.25 -3.90
N LYS A 4 -13.00 -7.92 -2.79
CA LYS A 4 -11.79 -8.76 -2.68
C LYS A 4 -11.98 -10.04 -3.52
N LEU A 5 -11.07 -10.31 -4.46
CA LEU A 5 -11.15 -11.47 -5.36
C LEU A 5 -10.13 -12.53 -4.97
N ILE A 6 -8.84 -12.18 -4.93
CA ILE A 6 -7.73 -13.11 -4.69
C ILE A 6 -6.82 -12.51 -3.63
N CYS A 7 -6.60 -13.24 -2.54
CA CYS A 7 -5.56 -12.89 -1.57
C CYS A 7 -4.19 -13.23 -2.15
N LEU A 8 -3.32 -12.23 -2.30
CA LEU A 8 -1.98 -12.42 -2.83
C LEU A 8 -0.95 -12.70 -1.74
N GLU A 9 -1.09 -12.02 -0.60
CA GLU A 9 -0.14 -12.13 0.51
C GLU A 9 -0.74 -11.57 1.81
N ASN A 10 -0.26 -12.07 2.94
CA ASN A 10 -0.48 -11.45 4.24
C ASN A 10 0.86 -11.27 4.95
N LEU A 11 1.04 -10.13 5.62
CA LEU A 11 2.25 -9.84 6.35
C LEU A 11 1.93 -9.03 7.60
N GLN A 12 2.52 -9.41 8.73
CA GLN A 12 2.46 -8.60 9.94
C GLN A 12 3.76 -7.82 10.08
N ILE A 13 3.66 -6.50 10.21
CA ILE A 13 4.79 -5.61 10.48
C ILE A 13 4.47 -4.82 11.74
N GLY A 14 5.24 -5.04 12.80
CA GLY A 14 4.93 -4.51 14.13
C GLY A 14 3.53 -4.96 14.58
N THR A 15 2.65 -4.00 14.86
CA THR A 15 1.25 -4.24 15.27
C THR A 15 0.25 -4.22 14.10
N VAL A 16 0.69 -3.97 12.87
CA VAL A 16 -0.20 -3.84 11.71
C VAL A 16 -0.19 -5.11 10.88
N HIS A 17 -1.36 -5.69 10.67
CA HIS A 17 -1.54 -6.82 9.75
C HIS A 17 -1.96 -6.32 8.37
N PHE A 18 -1.08 -6.48 7.40
CA PHE A 18 -1.29 -6.13 6.00
C PHE A 18 -1.85 -7.32 5.22
N SER A 19 -2.89 -7.07 4.44
CA SER A 19 -3.48 -8.08 3.55
C SER A 19 -3.61 -7.54 2.14
N ALA A 20 -2.88 -8.14 1.20
CA ALA A 20 -2.81 -7.72 -0.20
C ALA A 20 -3.78 -8.52 -1.05
N PHE A 21 -4.60 -7.83 -1.85
CA PHE A 21 -5.63 -8.46 -2.69
C PHE A 21 -5.61 -7.95 -4.12
N VAL A 22 -5.90 -8.85 -5.05
CA VAL A 22 -6.55 -8.49 -6.33
C VAL A 22 -8.01 -8.19 -6.04
N VAL A 23 -8.51 -7.08 -6.58
CA VAL A 23 -9.84 -6.57 -6.25
C VAL A 23 -10.60 -6.21 -7.51
N ASN A 24 -11.93 -6.22 -7.45
CA ASN A 24 -12.77 -5.59 -8.46
C ASN A 24 -13.06 -4.14 -8.03
N LEU A 25 -12.81 -3.19 -8.93
CA LEU A 25 -13.12 -1.78 -8.76
C LEU A 25 -14.48 -1.47 -9.41
N ASP A 26 -15.09 -0.36 -9.00
CA ASP A 26 -16.30 0.14 -9.65
C ASP A 26 -16.08 0.31 -11.15
N GLY A 27 -17.03 -0.17 -11.96
CA GLY A 27 -16.89 -0.25 -13.41
C GLY A 27 -16.31 -1.57 -13.93
N GLY A 28 -16.12 -2.57 -13.06
CA GLY A 28 -15.77 -3.94 -13.45
C GLY A 28 -14.30 -4.12 -13.84
N THR A 29 -13.43 -3.19 -13.43
CA THR A 29 -11.99 -3.26 -13.70
C THR A 29 -11.25 -3.90 -12.54
N THR A 30 -10.34 -4.81 -12.86
CA THR A 30 -9.48 -5.44 -11.85
C THR A 30 -8.43 -4.44 -11.37
N GLY A 31 -8.25 -4.36 -10.05
CA GLY A 31 -7.25 -3.55 -9.39
C GLY A 31 -6.42 -4.36 -8.39
N PHE A 32 -5.57 -3.65 -7.66
CA PHE A 32 -4.88 -4.17 -6.49
C PHE A 32 -5.14 -3.26 -5.30
N ALA A 33 -5.33 -3.84 -4.12
CA ALA A 33 -5.48 -3.07 -2.91
C ALA A 33 -4.82 -3.77 -1.72
N LEU A 34 -4.29 -2.95 -0.81
CA LEU A 34 -3.70 -3.36 0.46
C LEU A 34 -4.62 -2.90 1.58
N PHE A 35 -4.96 -3.81 2.48
CA PHE A 35 -5.78 -3.55 3.66
C PHE A 35 -4.94 -3.70 4.92
N ILE A 36 -5.35 -3.01 5.99
CA ILE A 36 -4.77 -3.17 7.32
C ILE A 36 -5.82 -3.70 8.28
N ASN A 37 -5.44 -4.54 9.25
CA ASN A 37 -6.23 -4.89 10.44
C ASN A 37 -7.70 -5.28 10.18
N GLN A 38 -8.00 -5.90 9.03
CA GLN A 38 -9.35 -6.26 8.59
C GLN A 38 -10.29 -5.09 8.27
N GLU A 39 -9.75 -3.88 8.11
CA GLU A 39 -10.49 -2.71 7.65
C GLU A 39 -11.16 -2.94 6.28
N ASN A 40 -12.28 -2.25 6.08
CA ASN A 40 -13.06 -2.34 4.84
C ASN A 40 -12.44 -1.50 3.73
N ASP A 41 -11.80 -0.38 4.08
CA ASP A 41 -11.13 0.51 3.14
C ASP A 41 -9.64 0.18 3.04
N PRO A 42 -9.06 0.23 1.84
CA PRO A 42 -7.65 -0.06 1.67
C PRO A 42 -6.76 1.12 2.10
N ILE A 43 -5.61 0.81 2.70
CA ILE A 43 -4.56 1.80 2.96
C ILE A 43 -3.87 2.22 1.66
N PHE A 44 -3.83 1.33 0.68
CA PHE A 44 -3.14 1.54 -0.59
C PHE A 44 -3.92 0.87 -1.72
N ILE A 45 -4.07 1.54 -2.85
CA ILE A 45 -4.78 0.97 -4.00
C ILE A 45 -4.11 1.37 -5.31
N PHE A 46 -3.97 0.43 -6.23
CA PHE A 46 -3.66 0.71 -7.62
C PHE A 46 -4.94 0.75 -8.44
N ARG A 47 -5.14 1.84 -9.18
CA ARG A 47 -6.28 2.01 -10.09
C ARG A 47 -5.86 2.65 -11.40
N LYS A 48 -6.61 2.35 -12.46
CA LYS A 48 -6.38 2.88 -13.81
C LYS A 48 -6.92 4.31 -13.89
N GLU A 49 -6.02 5.27 -14.11
CA GLU A 49 -6.39 6.70 -14.26
C GLU A 49 -6.46 7.13 -15.71
N LYS A 50 -5.66 6.50 -16.57
CA LYS A 50 -5.58 6.78 -18.02
C LYS A 50 -5.59 5.49 -18.80
N LYS A 51 -5.76 5.61 -20.12
CA LYS A 51 -5.88 4.47 -21.06
C LYS A 51 -4.81 3.38 -20.85
N ASN A 52 -3.57 3.75 -20.56
CA ASN A 52 -2.43 2.82 -20.40
C ASN A 52 -1.58 3.08 -19.13
N GLU A 53 -2.12 3.76 -18.12
CA GLU A 53 -1.38 4.11 -16.90
C GLU A 53 -2.20 3.80 -15.65
N VAL A 54 -1.57 3.11 -14.71
CA VAL A 54 -2.13 2.75 -13.41
C VAL A 54 -1.35 3.52 -12.35
N SER A 55 -2.04 4.28 -11.51
CA SER A 55 -1.44 5.01 -10.40
C SER A 55 -1.87 4.43 -9.06
N PHE A 56 -1.09 4.73 -8.02
CA PHE A 56 -1.47 4.41 -6.66
C PHE A 56 -2.24 5.56 -6.02
N HIS A 57 -3.00 5.21 -4.99
CA HIS A 57 -3.55 6.13 -4.00
C HIS A 57 -3.31 5.56 -2.62
N VAL A 58 -2.93 6.40 -1.67
CA VAL A 58 -2.75 6.05 -0.27
C VAL A 58 -3.88 6.68 0.53
N ASN A 59 -4.51 5.92 1.42
CA ASN A 59 -5.43 6.46 2.40
C ASN A 59 -4.61 7.13 3.51
N GLU A 60 -4.45 8.45 3.41
CA GLU A 60 -3.65 9.23 4.37
C GLU A 60 -4.20 9.11 5.79
N ASP A 61 -5.52 9.00 6.00
CA ASP A 61 -6.11 8.88 7.33
C ASP A 61 -5.68 7.57 8.03
N GLN A 62 -5.71 6.45 7.30
CA GLN A 62 -5.22 5.17 7.83
C GLN A 62 -3.72 5.19 8.07
N PHE A 63 -2.94 5.79 7.16
CA PHE A 63 -1.51 5.94 7.38
C PHE A 63 -1.21 6.79 8.64
N PHE A 64 -1.87 7.95 8.79
CA PHE A 64 -1.70 8.80 9.96
C PHE A 64 -2.15 8.11 11.24
N TRP A 65 -3.18 7.27 11.19
CA TRP A 65 -3.57 6.43 12.32
C TRP A 65 -2.42 5.49 12.74
N ILE A 66 -1.74 4.84 11.80
CA ILE A 66 -0.56 4.00 12.10
C ILE A 66 0.54 4.84 12.79
N VAL A 67 0.83 6.03 12.24
CA VAL A 67 1.86 6.92 12.79
C VAL A 67 1.53 7.34 14.23
N ARG A 68 0.30 7.78 14.49
CA ARG A 68 -0.15 8.26 15.82
C ARG A 68 -0.15 7.15 16.87
N ASN A 69 -0.50 5.93 16.47
CA ASN A 69 -0.62 4.80 17.40
C ASN A 69 0.69 4.00 17.54
N SER A 70 1.74 4.33 16.79
CA SER A 70 3.04 3.69 16.89
C SER A 70 3.76 4.07 18.19
N GLN A 71 3.87 3.14 19.12
CA GLN A 71 4.63 3.29 20.37
C GLN A 71 6.07 2.76 20.27
N PHE A 72 6.54 2.51 19.04
CA PHE A 72 7.85 1.95 18.77
C PHE A 72 8.96 3.00 18.76
N THR A 73 10.16 2.57 19.10
CA THR A 73 11.39 3.38 19.01
C THR A 73 11.72 3.75 17.56
N ALA A 74 12.54 4.78 17.36
CA ALA A 74 12.99 5.18 16.02
C ALA A 74 13.69 4.04 15.25
N GLY A 75 14.47 3.20 15.94
CA GLY A 75 15.15 2.06 15.34
C GLY A 75 14.18 0.97 14.87
N GLU A 76 13.19 0.63 15.68
CA GLU A 76 12.13 -0.32 15.30
C GLU A 76 11.30 0.21 14.12
N ARG A 77 10.91 1.49 14.17
CA ARG A 77 10.21 2.14 13.05
C ARG A 77 11.04 2.09 11.76
N GLN A 78 12.36 2.25 11.85
CA GLN A 78 13.22 2.13 10.68
C GLN A 78 13.22 0.71 10.09
N SER A 79 13.30 -0.32 10.93
CA SER A 79 13.20 -1.71 10.48
C SER A 79 11.83 -2.02 9.88
N PHE A 80 10.74 -1.63 10.54
CA PHE A 80 9.38 -1.84 10.04
C PHE A 80 9.11 -1.13 8.72
N PHE A 81 9.62 0.09 8.55
CA PHE A 81 9.45 0.79 7.29
C PHE A 81 10.25 0.11 6.16
N ALA A 82 11.47 -0.36 6.44
CA ALA A 82 12.25 -1.11 5.45
C ALA A 82 11.53 -2.40 5.03
N GLU A 83 10.98 -3.14 5.98
CA GLU A 83 10.18 -4.35 5.73
C GLU A 83 8.93 -4.04 4.89
N PHE A 84 8.21 -2.96 5.20
CA PHE A 84 7.04 -2.51 4.44
C PHE A 84 7.40 -2.18 2.99
N VAL A 85 8.53 -1.51 2.76
CA VAL A 85 8.98 -1.15 1.40
C VAL A 85 9.34 -2.39 0.58
N GLU A 86 10.04 -3.36 1.17
CA GLU A 86 10.37 -4.61 0.48
C GLU A 86 9.11 -5.42 0.16
N PHE A 87 8.18 -5.52 1.11
CA PHE A 87 6.88 -6.14 0.88
C PHE A 87 6.12 -5.46 -0.27
N LEU A 88 6.06 -4.12 -0.29
CA LEU A 88 5.34 -3.39 -1.32
C LEU A 88 6.01 -3.54 -2.70
N ARG A 89 7.36 -3.56 -2.77
CA ARG A 89 8.09 -3.84 -4.02
C ARG A 89 7.71 -5.19 -4.62
N LEU A 90 7.68 -6.23 -3.78
CA LEU A 90 7.25 -7.57 -4.20
C LEU A 90 5.80 -7.56 -4.72
N MET A 91 4.91 -6.82 -4.05
CA MET A 91 3.52 -6.71 -4.50
C MET A 91 3.42 -5.95 -5.83
N GLU A 92 4.13 -4.84 -5.98
CA GLU A 92 4.18 -4.08 -7.23
C GLU A 92 4.67 -4.92 -8.41
N ASP A 93 5.70 -5.76 -8.20
CA ASP A 93 6.18 -6.69 -9.22
C ASP A 93 5.14 -7.76 -9.57
N LYS A 94 4.50 -8.37 -8.56
CA LYS A 94 3.42 -9.35 -8.79
C LYS A 94 2.28 -8.71 -9.60
N VAL A 95 1.78 -7.55 -9.20
CA VAL A 95 0.61 -6.94 -9.86
C VAL A 95 0.94 -6.39 -11.24
N SER A 96 2.15 -5.86 -11.44
CA SER A 96 2.60 -5.43 -12.77
C SER A 96 2.64 -6.60 -13.75
N ASN A 97 3.00 -7.81 -13.30
CA ASN A 97 3.13 -8.98 -14.16
C ASN A 97 1.81 -9.72 -14.40
N TYR A 98 0.91 -9.75 -13.39
CA TYR A 98 -0.30 -10.58 -13.42
C TYR A 98 -1.61 -9.81 -13.57
N VAL A 99 -1.68 -8.57 -13.07
CA VAL A 99 -2.92 -7.77 -13.06
C VAL A 99 -2.88 -6.68 -14.13
N PHE A 100 -1.77 -5.96 -14.22
CA PHE A 100 -1.60 -4.78 -15.08
C PHE A 100 -0.58 -5.02 -16.20
N LYS A 101 -0.59 -6.22 -16.78
CA LYS A 101 0.44 -6.73 -17.71
C LYS A 101 0.71 -5.82 -18.91
N HIS A 102 -0.27 -5.03 -19.33
CA HIS A 102 -0.18 -4.18 -20.52
C HIS A 102 -0.23 -2.69 -20.19
N GLU A 103 -0.17 -2.35 -18.91
CA GLU A 103 -0.22 -0.99 -18.41
C GLU A 103 1.12 -0.57 -17.81
N LYS A 104 1.39 0.75 -17.86
CA LYS A 104 2.50 1.33 -17.11
C LYS A 104 2.06 1.53 -15.66
N LEU A 105 2.64 0.76 -14.74
CA LEU A 105 2.44 0.92 -13.30
C LEU A 105 3.33 2.04 -12.76
N VAL A 106 2.73 3.11 -12.25
CA VAL A 106 3.44 4.13 -11.48
C VAL A 106 3.69 3.58 -10.08
N ARG A 107 4.93 3.24 -9.77
CA ARG A 107 5.33 2.57 -8.53
C ARG A 107 5.45 3.56 -7.37
N PHE A 108 4.80 3.25 -6.25
CA PHE A 108 4.95 4.01 -5.02
C PHE A 108 6.37 3.91 -4.50
N THR A 109 7.00 2.73 -4.58
CA THR A 109 8.34 2.53 -4.03
C THR A 109 9.45 3.27 -4.79
N ASN A 110 9.12 3.80 -5.98
CA ASN A 110 10.00 4.65 -6.80
C ASN A 110 9.53 6.11 -6.84
N SER A 111 8.44 6.45 -6.14
CA SER A 111 7.90 7.81 -6.10
C SER A 111 8.64 8.68 -5.08
N ARG A 112 8.42 10.00 -5.11
CA ARG A 112 8.88 10.88 -4.01
C ARG A 112 8.05 10.71 -2.74
N ASP A 113 6.84 10.17 -2.87
CA ASP A 113 5.93 9.99 -1.75
C ASP A 113 6.54 9.05 -0.71
N ILE A 114 7.20 7.97 -1.12
CA ILE A 114 7.86 7.04 -0.17
C ILE A 114 8.83 7.76 0.78
N VAL A 115 9.51 8.82 0.32
CA VAL A 115 10.42 9.62 1.15
C VAL A 115 9.62 10.43 2.18
N ARG A 116 8.50 11.04 1.76
CA ARG A 116 7.57 11.75 2.66
C ARG A 116 6.99 10.79 3.69
N TYR A 117 6.40 9.67 3.28
CA TYR A 117 5.81 8.67 4.18
C TYR A 117 6.84 8.09 5.16
N LYS A 118 8.08 7.85 4.69
CA LYS A 118 9.18 7.45 5.57
C LYS A 118 9.44 8.49 6.65
N TYR A 119 9.61 9.76 6.25
CA TYR A 119 9.86 10.85 7.20
C TYR A 119 8.77 10.91 8.26
N LEU A 120 7.51 11.00 7.85
CA LEU A 120 6.36 11.11 8.74
C LEU A 120 6.27 9.93 9.72
N TYR A 121 6.52 8.71 9.25
CA TYR A 121 6.50 7.53 10.12
C TYR A 121 7.65 7.50 11.12
N LEU A 122 8.86 7.84 10.69
CA LEU A 122 10.04 7.82 11.57
C LEU A 122 9.97 8.91 12.64
N THR A 123 9.55 10.13 12.28
CA THR A 123 9.51 11.26 13.21
C THR A 123 8.23 11.31 14.03
N GLY A 124 7.12 10.78 13.51
CA GLY A 124 5.80 10.95 14.10
C GLY A 124 5.20 12.35 13.88
N GLU A 125 5.87 13.21 13.09
CA GLU A 125 5.43 14.59 12.84
C GLU A 125 4.39 14.63 11.72
N LEU A 126 3.12 14.79 12.09
CA LEU A 126 2.01 14.94 11.15
C LEU A 126 1.64 16.43 11.06
N ASN A 127 2.35 17.18 10.20
CA ASN A 127 2.06 18.60 9.93
C ASN A 127 0.94 18.77 8.90
#